data_AF-A0A2J6QSG0-F1
#
_entry.id   AF-A0A2J6QSG0-F1
#
_cell.length_a   1.000
_cell.length_b   1.000
_cell.length_c   1.000
_cell.angle_alpha   90.00
_cell.angle_beta   90.00
_cell.angle_gamma   90.00
#
_symmetry.space_group_name_H-M   'P 1'
#
loop_
_entity.id
_entity.type
_entity.pdbx_description
1 polymer ?
#
loop_
_entity_poly.entity_id
_entity_poly.type
_entity_poly.pdbx_seq_one_letter_code
_entity_poly.pdbx_strand_id
1 'polypeptide(L)'
;MLDLMESFTYNVSPSRVVFGSGKLNTIFDEISRQNPVASLLLYTPEQILPAELLKTNLGGRVAGMFTEATMHTPTNITEKAVKYVESVKADSIVSIGGDSTVGLGKVIFT
;
A
#
# COMPACT_ATOMS: atom_id res chain seq x y z
N MET A 1 -48.28 -11.81 -0.29
CA MET A 1 -47.16 -11.11 0.36
C MET A 1 -46.08 -11.01 -0.71
N LEU A 2 -45.85 -9.82 -1.25
CA LEU A 2 -44.81 -9.60 -2.26
C LEU A 2 -43.46 -9.85 -1.58
N ASP A 3 -42.64 -10.69 -2.20
CA ASP A 3 -41.32 -11.05 -1.68
C ASP A 3 -40.44 -9.80 -1.68
N LEU A 4 -40.12 -9.29 -0.49
CA LEU A 4 -39.50 -7.97 -0.30
C LEU A 4 -37.98 -7.97 -0.53
N MET A 5 -37.41 -9.09 -0.96
CA MET A 5 -35.98 -9.21 -1.25
C MET A 5 -35.75 -9.77 -2.65
N GLU A 6 -35.23 -8.91 -3.53
CA GLU A 6 -34.72 -9.33 -4.83
C GLU A 6 -33.53 -10.30 -4.63
N SER A 7 -33.46 -11.32 -5.48
CA SER A 7 -32.34 -12.25 -5.50
C SER A 7 -31.03 -11.51 -5.80
N PHE A 8 -29.98 -11.77 -5.02
CA PHE A 8 -28.66 -11.17 -5.24
C PHE A 8 -27.53 -12.20 -5.12
N THR A 9 -26.36 -11.83 -5.65
CA THR A 9 -25.10 -12.56 -5.46
C THR A 9 -24.09 -11.63 -4.78
N TYR A 10 -23.44 -12.13 -3.73
CA TYR A 10 -22.37 -11.43 -3.04
C TYR A 10 -21.06 -12.19 -3.18
N ASN A 11 -20.08 -11.57 -3.84
CA ASN A 11 -18.73 -12.09 -4.00
C ASN A 11 -17.74 -11.18 -3.26
N VAL A 12 -16.98 -11.74 -2.33
CA VAL A 12 -15.95 -11.02 -1.57
C VAL A 12 -14.56 -11.40 -2.08
N SER A 13 -13.73 -10.41 -2.36
CA SER A 13 -12.33 -10.63 -2.71
C SER A 13 -11.53 -11.06 -1.47
N PRO A 14 -10.55 -11.97 -1.60
CA PRO A 14 -9.65 -12.31 -0.50
C PRO A 14 -8.98 -11.06 0.07
N SER A 15 -9.11 -10.86 1.37
CA SER A 15 -8.46 -9.75 2.07
C SER A 15 -8.03 -10.18 3.47
N ARG A 16 -6.99 -9.52 3.99
CA ARG A 16 -6.51 -9.70 5.36
C ARG A 16 -6.45 -8.33 6.03
N VAL A 17 -7.15 -8.19 7.14
CA VAL A 17 -7.22 -6.95 7.92
C VAL A 17 -6.59 -7.20 9.28
N VAL A 18 -5.58 -6.39 9.63
CA VAL A 18 -4.96 -6.38 10.96
C VAL A 18 -5.28 -5.04 11.59
N PHE A 19 -6.11 -5.06 12.64
CA PHE A 19 -6.62 -3.85 13.29
C PHE A 19 -6.31 -3.86 14.80
N GLY A 20 -6.03 -2.67 15.35
CA GLY A 20 -5.79 -2.45 16.78
C GLY A 20 -4.61 -1.52 17.06
N SER A 21 -4.55 -1.02 18.29
CA SER A 21 -3.42 -0.21 18.75
C SER A 21 -2.11 -0.99 18.69
N GLY A 22 -1.03 -0.34 18.27
CA GLY A 22 0.31 -0.94 18.20
C GLY A 22 0.53 -1.97 17.08
N LYS A 23 -0.46 -2.23 16.21
CA LYS A 23 -0.31 -3.22 15.11
C LYS A 23 0.71 -2.84 14.05
N LEU A 24 1.13 -1.57 14.00
CA LEU A 24 2.26 -1.18 13.17
C LEU A 24 3.55 -1.94 13.52
N ASN A 25 3.68 -2.44 14.76
CA ASN A 25 4.82 -3.25 15.18
C ASN A 25 4.83 -4.66 14.56
N THR A 26 3.70 -5.15 14.04
CA THR A 26 3.61 -6.48 13.40
C THR A 26 3.73 -6.43 11.89
N ILE A 27 4.03 -5.26 11.31
CA ILE A 27 4.06 -5.05 9.87
C ILE A 27 5.13 -5.90 9.16
N PHE A 28 6.26 -6.14 9.83
CA PHE A 28 7.32 -6.99 9.30
C PHE A 28 6.82 -8.41 9.06
N ASP A 29 6.05 -8.96 10.00
CA ASP A 29 5.47 -10.30 9.88
C ASP A 29 4.45 -10.34 8.74
N GLU A 30 3.63 -9.30 8.59
CA GLU A 30 2.62 -9.21 7.53
C GLU A 30 3.22 -9.11 6.13
N ILE A 31 4.28 -8.33 5.98
CA ILE A 31 5.03 -8.24 4.73
C ILE A 31 5.76 -9.56 4.47
N SER A 32 6.46 -10.11 5.46
CA SER A 32 7.18 -11.38 5.32
C SER A 32 6.27 -12.55 4.95
N ARG A 33 5.01 -12.56 5.39
CA ARG A 33 3.99 -13.56 5.02
C ARG A 33 3.73 -13.60 3.50
N GLN A 34 4.05 -12.56 2.76
CA GLN A 34 3.93 -12.50 1.30
C GLN A 34 5.24 -12.83 0.57
N ASN A 35 6.31 -13.13 1.32
CA ASN A 35 7.65 -13.41 0.81
C ASN A 35 8.22 -12.37 -0.19
N PRO A 36 8.05 -11.06 0.02
CA PRO A 36 8.69 -10.07 -0.84
C PRO A 36 10.19 -10.03 -0.59
N VAL A 37 10.93 -9.76 -1.65
CA VAL A 37 12.36 -9.50 -1.66
C VAL A 37 12.62 -8.05 -1.24
N ALA A 38 11.90 -7.09 -1.83
CA ALA A 38 12.11 -5.66 -1.55
C ALA A 38 10.87 -4.80 -1.84
N SER A 39 10.28 -4.24 -0.79
CA SER A 39 9.06 -3.43 -0.91
C SER A 39 9.37 -1.96 -1.21
N LEU A 40 8.53 -1.33 -2.04
CA LEU A 40 8.47 0.13 -2.14
C LEU A 40 7.62 0.70 -1.00
N LEU A 41 8.14 1.69 -0.27
CA LEU A 41 7.31 2.50 0.64
C LEU A 41 6.71 3.68 -0.13
N LEU A 42 5.39 3.80 -0.10
CA LEU A 42 4.64 4.86 -0.77
C LEU A 42 3.92 5.71 0.27
N TYR A 43 4.17 7.01 0.32
CA TYR A 43 3.58 7.91 1.31
C TYR A 43 3.53 9.37 0.84
N THR A 44 2.80 10.23 1.55
CA THR A 44 2.85 11.69 1.35
C THR A 44 3.88 12.31 2.32
N PRO A 45 4.45 13.49 2.06
CA PRO A 45 5.49 14.07 2.92
C PRO A 45 5.10 14.18 4.41
N GLU A 46 3.82 14.38 4.70
CA GLU A 46 3.28 14.47 6.07
C GLU A 46 3.35 13.14 6.84
N GLN A 47 3.58 12.02 6.15
CA GLN A 47 3.64 10.66 6.71
C GLN A 47 5.09 10.16 6.90
N ILE A 48 6.08 11.05 6.95
CA ILE A 48 7.49 10.68 7.08
C ILE A 48 7.79 9.88 8.36
N LEU A 49 7.25 10.28 9.51
CA LEU A 49 7.50 9.62 10.80
C LEU A 49 7.04 8.14 10.81
N PRO A 50 5.79 7.80 10.44
CA PRO A 50 5.39 6.40 10.33
C PRO A 50 6.18 5.65 9.25
N ALA A 51 6.58 6.30 8.15
CA ALA A 51 7.39 5.66 7.10
C ALA A 51 8.80 5.30 7.58
N GLU A 52 9.47 6.15 8.35
CA GLU A 52 10.79 5.86 8.92
C GLU A 52 10.75 4.74 9.96
N LEU A 53 9.71 4.72 10.80
CA LEU A 53 9.47 3.62 11.73
C LEU A 53 9.30 2.29 10.98
N LEU A 54 8.50 2.29 9.91
CA LEU A 54 8.30 1.12 9.06
C LEU A 54 9.59 0.67 8.37
N LYS A 55 10.37 1.61 7.82
CA LYS A 55 11.67 1.32 7.21
C LYS A 55 12.62 0.63 8.20
N THR A 56 12.64 1.10 9.45
CA THR A 56 13.44 0.48 10.53
C THR A 56 12.95 -0.93 10.85
N ASN A 57 11.63 -1.10 11.01
CA ASN A 57 11.01 -2.40 11.30
C ASN A 57 11.19 -3.41 10.15
N LEU A 58 11.35 -2.94 8.91
CA LEU A 58 11.56 -3.78 7.74
C LEU A 58 12.99 -4.31 7.59
N GLY A 59 13.90 -3.95 8.50
CA GLY A 59 15.26 -4.48 8.51
C GLY A 59 16.03 -4.22 7.21
N GLY A 60 15.69 -3.14 6.49
CA GLY A 60 16.34 -2.76 5.24
C GLY A 60 15.79 -3.43 3.97
N ARG A 61 14.72 -4.23 4.04
CA ARG A 61 14.03 -4.80 2.85
C ARG A 61 13.15 -3.77 2.13
N VAL A 62 13.73 -2.60 1.85
CA VAL A 62 13.06 -1.48 1.20
C VAL A 62 13.79 -1.20 -0.11
N ALA A 63 13.09 -1.43 -1.23
CA ALA A 63 13.62 -1.14 -2.57
C ALA A 63 13.83 0.37 -2.77
N GLY A 64 12.90 1.16 -2.25
CA GLY A 64 12.94 2.62 -2.36
C GLY A 64 11.80 3.27 -1.59
N MET A 65 11.71 4.59 -1.70
CA MET A 65 10.66 5.39 -1.08
C MET A 65 10.13 6.38 -2.11
N PHE A 66 8.81 6.38 -2.34
CA PHE A 66 8.14 7.34 -3.18
C PHE A 66 7.25 8.23 -2.32
N THR A 67 7.56 9.53 -2.27
CA THR A 67 6.97 10.48 -1.31
C THR A 67 6.04 11.50 -1.97
N GLU A 68 5.73 11.33 -3.25
CA GLU A 68 5.01 12.32 -4.07
C GLU A 68 3.56 11.93 -4.30
N ALA A 69 3.00 11.02 -3.49
CA ALA A 69 1.57 10.75 -3.52
C ALA A 69 0.78 12.05 -3.28
N THR A 70 -0.18 12.34 -4.15
CA THR A 70 -0.95 13.59 -4.12
C THR A 70 -2.43 13.34 -4.43
N MET A 71 -3.29 14.26 -4.00
CA MET A 71 -4.74 14.16 -4.22
C MET A 71 -5.06 14.00 -5.71
N HIS A 72 -6.09 13.20 -5.98
CA HIS A 72 -6.59 12.89 -7.32
C HIS A 72 -5.65 12.08 -8.24
N THR A 73 -4.48 11.63 -7.76
CA THR A 73 -3.59 10.72 -8.50
C THR A 73 -3.34 11.17 -9.95
N PRO A 74 -2.80 12.39 -10.16
CA PRO A 74 -2.62 12.93 -11.50
C PRO A 74 -1.62 12.09 -12.30
N THR A 75 -1.87 11.96 -13.61
CA THR A 75 -1.15 11.03 -14.49
C THR A 75 0.37 11.23 -14.45
N ASN A 76 0.86 12.47 -14.39
CA ASN A 76 2.30 12.75 -14.35
C ASN A 76 2.98 12.18 -13.09
N ILE A 77 2.28 12.13 -11.95
CA ILE A 77 2.79 11.54 -10.71
C ILE A 77 2.74 10.02 -10.80
N THR A 78 1.67 9.47 -11.36
CA THR A 78 1.56 8.02 -11.61
C THR A 78 2.68 7.51 -12.52
N GLU A 79 2.93 8.16 -13.65
CA GLU A 79 4.01 7.80 -14.57
C GLU A 79 5.39 7.86 -13.89
N LYS A 80 5.59 8.87 -13.05
CA LYS A 80 6.83 9.01 -12.27
C LYS A 80 6.98 7.86 -11.27
N ALA A 81 5.90 7.49 -10.60
CA ALA A 81 5.89 6.39 -9.64
C ALA A 81 6.15 5.03 -10.30
N VAL A 82 5.55 4.75 -11.48
CA VAL A 82 5.81 3.54 -12.26
C VAL A 82 7.29 3.43 -12.64
N LYS A 83 7.86 4.49 -13.22
CA LYS A 83 9.30 4.53 -13.56
C LYS A 83 10.17 4.31 -12.33
N TYR A 84 9.76 4.84 -11.18
CA TYR A 84 10.50 4.68 -9.94
C TYR A 84 10.46 3.22 -9.46
N VAL A 85 9.29 2.57 -9.44
CA VAL A 85 9.11 1.13 -9.12
C VAL A 85 10.07 0.27 -9.95
N GLU A 86 10.12 0.49 -11.26
CA GLU A 86 11.02 -0.24 -12.17
C GLU A 86 12.49 0.01 -11.85
N SER A 87 12.86 1.27 -11.58
CA SER A 87 14.26 1.65 -11.31
C SER A 87 14.82 1.01 -10.03
N VAL A 88 13.97 0.82 -9.02
CA VAL A 88 14.35 0.23 -7.72
C VAL A 88 14.09 -1.27 -7.65
N LYS A 89 13.46 -1.85 -8.68
CA LYS A 89 13.09 -3.27 -8.73
C LYS A 89 12.24 -3.71 -7.54
N ALA A 90 11.28 -2.87 -7.15
CA ALA A 90 10.34 -3.24 -6.09
C ALA A 90 9.42 -4.37 -6.56
N ASP A 91 9.18 -5.35 -5.69
CA ASP A 91 8.32 -6.52 -5.97
C ASP A 91 7.03 -6.54 -5.13
N SER A 92 6.88 -5.52 -4.29
CA SER A 92 5.72 -5.28 -3.45
C SER A 92 5.63 -3.80 -3.09
N ILE A 93 4.46 -3.38 -2.60
CA ILE A 93 4.20 -1.99 -2.20
C ILE A 93 3.59 -1.92 -0.81
N VAL A 94 3.99 -0.90 -0.05
CA VAL A 94 3.42 -0.54 1.25
C VAL A 94 2.94 0.91 1.17
N SER A 95 1.63 1.09 1.05
CA SER A 95 0.99 2.42 1.06
C SER A 95 0.74 2.89 2.50
N ILE A 96 1.28 4.05 2.86
CA ILE A 96 1.22 4.64 4.20
C ILE A 96 0.53 6.00 4.10
N GLY A 97 -0.74 6.05 4.49
CA GLY A 97 -1.54 7.27 4.42
C GLY A 97 -3.00 6.97 4.09
N GLY A 98 -3.71 8.01 3.64
CA GLY A 98 -5.11 7.91 3.23
C GLY A 98 -5.31 7.54 1.76
N ASP A 99 -6.48 7.88 1.23
CA ASP A 99 -6.96 7.45 -0.08
C ASP A 99 -6.05 7.83 -1.25
N SER A 100 -5.38 8.98 -1.21
CA SER A 100 -4.44 9.38 -2.26
C SER A 100 -3.26 8.41 -2.38
N THR A 101 -2.69 8.00 -1.25
CA THR A 101 -1.55 7.08 -1.20
C THR A 101 -1.97 5.65 -1.55
N VAL A 102 -3.13 5.21 -1.06
CA VAL A 102 -3.69 3.90 -1.39
C VAL A 102 -4.10 3.83 -2.86
N GLY A 103 -4.70 4.91 -3.37
CA GLY A 103 -5.12 5.06 -4.77
C GLY A 103 -3.94 4.96 -5.72
N LEU A 104 -2.89 5.74 -5.50
CA LEU A 104 -1.67 5.64 -6.29
C LEU A 104 -1.05 4.24 -6.22
N GLY A 105 -1.01 3.63 -5.03
CA GLY A 105 -0.47 2.28 -4.86
C GLY A 105 -1.19 1.21 -5.69
N LYS A 106 -2.52 1.31 -5.81
CA LYS A 106 -3.32 0.42 -6.67
C LYS A 106 -2.96 0.57 -8.15
N VAL A 107 -2.69 1.80 -8.59
CA VAL A 107 -2.43 2.08 -10.02
C VAL A 107 -1.05 1.58 -10.45
N ILE A 108 -0.03 1.69 -9.58
CA ILE A 108 1.36 1.41 -9.97
C ILE A 108 1.80 -0.05 -9.71
N PHE A 109 0.98 -0.83 -9.02
CA PHE A 109 1.33 -2.19 -8.60
C PHE A 109 0.25 -3.23 -8.98
N THR A 110 -0.37 -3.01 -10.14
CA THR A 110 -1.20 -3.99 -10.86
C THR A 110 -0.33 -4.79 -11.82
#